data_AF-A0A1F2X496-F1
#
_entry.id   AF-A0A1F2X496-F1
#
_cell.length_a   1.000
_cell.length_b   1.000
_cell.length_c   1.000
_cell.angle_alpha   90.00
_cell.angle_beta   90.00
_cell.angle_gamma   90.00
#
_symmetry.space_group_name_H-M   'P 1'
#
loop_
_entity.id
_entity.type
_entity.pdbx_description
1 polymer ?
#
loop_
_entity_poly.entity_id
_entity_poly.type
_entity_poly.pdbx_seq_one_letter_code
_entity_poly.pdbx_strand_id
1 'polypeptide(L)'
;MTSEKPDLQDLPAVRISLLDNKGALPQRSGLNWGQRPEYRREPNQAYIRLPSAIYKTEFFPPRSVHFTVLTDDNKVLICARAQDNAKAIETPHNNSLIGEYFRYRLGIPSGHPVAKEDLVRYGRTDVDFYKIDDETYFMDFSVYARNG
;
A
#
# COMPACT_ATOMS: atom_id res chain seq x y z
N MET A 1 1.55 -15.29 -21.92
CA MET A 1 1.97 -13.90 -22.18
C MET A 1 2.62 -13.40 -20.91
N THR A 2 3.95 -13.37 -20.88
CA THR A 2 4.72 -12.80 -19.78
C THR A 2 4.52 -11.29 -19.86
N SER A 3 3.80 -10.70 -18.90
CA SER A 3 3.78 -9.25 -18.71
C SER A 3 5.20 -8.86 -18.33
N GLU A 4 5.95 -8.26 -19.26
CA GLU A 4 7.23 -7.65 -18.93
C GLU A 4 6.97 -6.59 -17.86
N LYS A 5 7.74 -6.63 -16.76
CA LYS A 5 7.73 -5.53 -15.80
C LYS A 5 8.09 -4.26 -16.57
N PRO A 6 7.37 -3.14 -16.37
CA PRO A 6 7.74 -1.88 -17.01
C PRO A 6 9.21 -1.57 -16.71
N ASP A 7 9.90 -0.91 -17.65
CA ASP A 7 11.24 -0.41 -17.37
C ASP A 7 11.13 0.72 -16.35
N LEU A 8 11.37 0.36 -15.09
CA LEU A 8 11.28 1.27 -13.94
C LEU A 8 12.59 2.04 -13.72
N GLN A 9 13.60 1.81 -14.56
CA GLN A 9 14.87 2.51 -14.46
C GLN A 9 14.65 4.02 -14.65
N ASP A 10 15.35 4.82 -13.85
CA ASP A 10 15.34 6.29 -13.86
C ASP A 10 14.00 6.98 -13.50
N LEU A 11 12.94 6.24 -13.18
CA LEU A 11 11.71 6.85 -12.67
C LEU A 11 11.90 7.40 -11.24
N PRO A 12 11.30 8.56 -10.92
CA PRO A 12 11.21 9.03 -9.54
C PRO A 12 10.56 7.96 -8.67
N ALA A 13 11.20 7.62 -7.55
CA ALA A 13 10.72 6.56 -6.67
C ALA A 13 10.74 6.96 -5.19
N VAL A 14 9.82 6.39 -4.42
CA VAL A 14 9.79 6.49 -2.95
C VAL A 14 9.55 5.11 -2.33
N ARG A 15 10.26 4.84 -1.23
CA ARG A 15 10.02 3.66 -0.39
C ARG A 15 9.16 4.02 0.81
N ILE A 16 8.08 3.29 1.02
CA ILE A 16 7.15 3.51 2.13
C ILE A 16 7.07 2.26 3.00
N SER A 17 7.47 2.40 4.26
CA SER A 17 7.27 1.35 5.26
C SER A 17 5.79 1.14 5.58
N LEU A 18 5.37 -0.12 5.66
CA LEU A 18 4.05 -0.52 6.16
C LEU A 18 4.01 -0.55 7.70
N LEU A 19 5.16 -0.43 8.35
CA LEU A 19 5.31 -0.36 9.80
C LEU A 19 5.20 1.09 10.29
N ASP A 20 4.89 1.24 11.58
CA ASP A 20 4.94 2.53 12.25
C ASP A 20 6.39 3.00 12.53
N ASN A 21 6.53 4.17 13.14
CA ASN A 21 7.82 4.76 13.48
C ASN A 21 8.61 3.99 14.56
N LYS A 22 7.99 3.03 15.24
CA LYS A 22 8.66 2.12 16.18
C LYS A 22 9.00 0.78 15.52
N GLY A 23 8.74 0.62 14.23
CA GLY A 23 8.95 -0.64 13.51
C GLY A 23 7.95 -1.72 13.90
N ALA A 24 6.77 -1.34 14.38
CA ALA A 24 5.66 -2.26 14.69
C ALA A 24 4.55 -2.14 13.63
N LEU A 25 3.78 -3.20 13.44
CA LEU A 25 2.55 -3.12 12.66
C LEU A 25 1.40 -2.70 13.57
N PRO A 26 0.78 -1.53 13.36
CA PRO A 26 -0.23 -1.03 14.27
C PRO A 26 -1.52 -1.87 14.21
N GLN A 27 -2.17 -2.02 15.36
CA GLN A 27 -3.37 -2.88 15.50
C GLN A 27 -4.65 -2.26 14.94
N ARG A 28 -4.70 -0.93 14.77
CA ARG A 28 -5.92 -0.19 14.38
C ARG A 28 -5.65 0.94 13.37
N SER A 29 -4.57 0.87 12.61
CA SER A 29 -4.22 1.83 11.56
C SER A 29 -3.44 1.13 10.44
N GLY A 30 -3.15 1.84 9.34
CA GLY A 30 -2.50 1.26 8.18
C GLY A 30 -3.31 0.08 7.62
N LEU A 31 -2.66 -1.09 7.49
CA LEU A 31 -3.27 -2.33 7.01
C LEU A 31 -4.39 -2.87 7.92
N ASN A 32 -4.41 -2.47 9.20
CA ASN A 32 -5.39 -2.89 10.20
C ASN A 32 -6.40 -1.80 10.54
N TRP A 33 -6.57 -0.79 9.70
CA TRP A 33 -7.45 0.33 10.03
C TRP A 33 -8.92 -0.09 10.28
N GLY A 34 -9.40 -1.09 9.54
CA GLY A 34 -10.72 -1.71 9.66
C GLY A 34 -10.89 -2.63 10.87
N GLN A 35 -9.81 -3.02 11.57
CA GLN A 35 -9.83 -3.96 12.71
C GLN A 35 -10.37 -3.30 13.99
N ARG A 36 -11.64 -2.90 13.93
CA ARG A 36 -12.37 -2.15 14.96
C ARG A 36 -13.79 -2.69 15.10
N PRO A 37 -13.96 -3.92 15.59
CA PRO A 37 -15.28 -4.55 15.73
C PRO A 37 -16.23 -3.74 16.61
N GLU A 38 -15.70 -2.98 17.58
CA GLU A 38 -16.48 -2.10 18.45
C GLU A 38 -17.24 -1.00 17.69
N TYR A 39 -16.75 -0.63 16.48
CA TYR A 39 -17.41 0.36 15.61
C TYR A 39 -18.10 -0.29 14.40
N ARG A 40 -18.17 -1.64 14.36
CA ARG A 40 -18.69 -2.40 13.21
C ARG A 40 -18.05 -1.96 11.88
N ARG A 41 -16.77 -1.60 11.93
CA ARG A 41 -16.03 -1.18 10.74
C ARG A 41 -15.83 -2.38 9.82
N GLU A 42 -15.88 -2.17 8.51
CA GLU A 42 -15.57 -3.24 7.57
C GLU A 42 -14.10 -3.67 7.79
N PRO A 43 -13.82 -4.96 8.11
CA PRO A 43 -12.51 -5.37 8.62
C PRO A 43 -11.36 -5.33 7.61
N ASN A 44 -11.65 -5.30 6.30
CA ASN A 44 -10.65 -5.19 5.25
C ASN A 44 -10.19 -3.75 5.02
N GLN A 45 -10.93 -2.74 5.46
CA GLN A 45 -10.54 -1.35 5.30
C GLN A 45 -9.11 -1.08 5.77
N ALA A 46 -8.31 -0.46 4.90
CA ALA A 46 -6.90 -0.23 5.09
C ALA A 46 -6.41 1.02 4.36
N TYR A 47 -5.20 1.46 4.67
CA TYR A 47 -4.50 2.49 3.90
C TYR A 47 -2.98 2.31 4.01
N ILE A 48 -2.24 2.87 3.07
CA ILE A 48 -0.77 3.00 3.16
C ILE A 48 -0.45 4.36 3.78
N ARG A 49 0.26 4.37 4.91
CA ARG A 49 0.62 5.63 5.61
C ARG A 49 1.79 6.29 4.90
N LEU A 50 1.60 7.54 4.48
CA LEU A 50 2.68 8.37 3.98
C LEU A 50 3.45 9.01 5.16
N PRO A 51 4.78 8.90 5.22
CA PRO A 51 5.59 9.68 6.14
C PRO A 51 5.61 11.17 5.74
N SER A 52 5.93 12.06 6.68
CA SER A 52 5.94 13.50 6.45
C SER A 52 6.94 13.96 5.40
N ALA A 53 8.04 13.22 5.23
CA ALA A 53 9.00 13.46 4.17
C ALA A 53 8.41 13.22 2.76
N ILE A 54 7.29 12.49 2.66
CA ILE A 54 6.63 12.18 1.38
C ILE A 54 5.35 13.00 1.23
N TYR A 55 4.44 13.03 2.21
CA TYR A 55 3.15 13.73 2.02
C TYR A 55 3.27 15.26 1.89
N LYS A 56 4.42 15.85 2.27
CA LYS A 56 4.75 17.27 2.07
C LYS A 56 5.36 17.57 0.69
N THR A 57 5.52 16.56 -0.16
CA THR A 57 6.06 16.69 -1.52
C THR A 57 4.94 16.51 -2.54
N GLU A 58 5.24 16.86 -3.79
CA GLU A 58 4.36 16.64 -4.95
C GLU A 58 4.60 15.27 -5.62
N PHE A 59 5.20 14.31 -4.90
CA PHE A 59 5.43 12.98 -5.46
C PHE A 59 4.12 12.27 -5.83
N PHE A 60 3.09 12.41 -5.00
CA PHE A 60 1.74 11.90 -5.28
C PHE A 60 0.76 13.04 -5.58
N PRO A 61 -0.31 12.80 -6.36
CA PRO A 61 -1.27 13.83 -6.73
C PRO A 61 -1.95 14.48 -5.52
N PRO A 62 -2.51 15.69 -5.62
CA PRO A 62 -3.26 16.35 -4.55
C PRO A 62 -4.33 15.46 -3.90
N ARG A 63 -4.75 15.81 -2.68
CA ARG A 63 -5.82 15.09 -1.95
C ARG A 63 -7.07 14.95 -2.84
N SER A 64 -7.68 13.78 -2.81
CA SER A 64 -8.89 13.44 -3.60
C SER A 64 -8.71 13.37 -5.12
N VAL A 65 -7.53 13.68 -5.68
CA VAL A 65 -7.24 13.39 -7.09
C VAL A 65 -6.98 11.89 -7.22
N HIS A 66 -7.72 11.25 -8.13
CA HIS A 66 -7.59 9.82 -8.38
C HIS A 66 -6.36 9.55 -9.27
N PHE A 67 -5.67 8.47 -8.97
CA PHE A 67 -4.56 7.95 -9.79
C PHE A 67 -4.60 6.43 -9.83
N THR A 68 -4.03 5.88 -10.89
CA THR A 68 -3.93 4.44 -11.11
C THR A 68 -2.64 3.91 -10.52
N VAL A 69 -2.73 2.84 -9.74
CA VAL A 69 -1.59 2.08 -9.24
C VAL A 69 -1.58 0.72 -9.92
N LEU A 70 -0.58 0.50 -10.77
CA LEU A 70 -0.21 -0.80 -11.33
C LEU A 70 0.67 -1.53 -10.31
N THR A 71 0.48 -2.83 -10.12
CA THR A 71 1.21 -3.60 -9.11
C THR A 71 2.13 -4.64 -9.74
N ASP A 72 3.13 -5.08 -8.98
CA ASP A 72 4.09 -6.11 -9.42
C ASP A 72 3.48 -7.47 -9.72
N ASP A 73 2.25 -7.74 -9.27
CA ASP A 73 1.47 -8.95 -9.57
C ASP A 73 0.29 -8.68 -10.53
N ASN A 74 0.41 -7.63 -11.37
CA ASN A 74 -0.52 -7.29 -12.44
C ASN A 74 -1.95 -6.92 -11.98
N LYS A 75 -2.12 -6.53 -10.72
CA LYS A 75 -3.36 -5.88 -10.24
C LYS A 75 -3.33 -4.39 -10.52
N VAL A 76 -4.52 -3.81 -10.64
CA VAL A 76 -4.72 -2.38 -10.83
C VAL A 76 -5.61 -1.88 -9.69
N LEU A 77 -5.17 -0.82 -9.02
CA LEU A 77 -5.93 -0.14 -7.97
C LEU A 77 -6.15 1.32 -8.38
N ILE A 78 -7.38 1.81 -8.22
CA ILE A 78 -7.65 3.25 -8.28
C ILE A 78 -7.47 3.80 -6.87
N CYS A 79 -6.55 4.74 -6.72
CA CYS A 79 -6.14 5.28 -5.44
C CYS A 79 -6.33 6.79 -5.38
N ALA A 80 -6.40 7.32 -4.15
CA ALA A 80 -6.34 8.74 -3.87
C ALA A 80 -5.60 8.99 -2.56
N ARG A 81 -5.04 10.19 -2.39
CA ARG A 81 -4.60 10.64 -1.06
C ARG A 81 -5.81 11.03 -0.20
N ALA A 82 -5.78 10.63 1.07
CA ALA A 82 -6.85 10.82 2.04
C ALA A 82 -6.33 11.19 3.45
N GLN A 83 -7.27 11.37 4.38
CA GLN A 83 -7.07 11.82 5.77
C GLN A 83 -6.43 13.22 5.89
N ASP A 84 -6.26 13.68 7.14
CA ASP A 84 -5.62 14.95 7.45
C ASP A 84 -4.19 14.99 6.89
N ASN A 85 -3.83 16.11 6.28
CA ASN A 85 -2.56 16.32 5.58
C ASN A 85 -2.32 15.40 4.37
N ALA A 86 -3.36 14.76 3.83
CA ALA A 86 -3.22 13.85 2.69
C ALA A 86 -2.22 12.72 2.97
N LYS A 87 -2.14 12.26 4.23
CA LYS A 87 -1.10 11.34 4.74
C LYS A 87 -1.39 9.86 4.52
N ALA A 88 -2.44 9.52 3.78
CA ALA A 88 -2.85 8.15 3.54
C ALA A 88 -3.11 7.94 2.05
N ILE A 89 -2.68 6.81 1.48
CA ILE A 89 -3.16 6.32 0.19
C ILE A 89 -4.22 5.26 0.45
N GLU A 90 -5.38 5.41 -0.18
CA GLU A 90 -6.50 4.47 -0.09
C GLU A 90 -7.19 4.28 -1.43
N THR A 91 -8.06 3.27 -1.52
CA THR A 91 -8.99 3.09 -2.63
C THR A 91 -10.30 3.84 -2.33
N PRO A 92 -10.60 4.98 -2.98
CA PRO A 92 -11.60 5.93 -2.50
C PRO A 92 -13.06 5.46 -2.65
N HIS A 93 -13.37 4.66 -3.67
CA HIS A 93 -14.71 4.13 -3.88
C HIS A 93 -15.06 2.97 -2.94
N ASN A 94 -14.04 2.19 -2.55
CA ASN A 94 -14.15 1.12 -1.58
C ASN A 94 -12.79 0.92 -0.91
N ASN A 95 -12.64 1.44 0.30
CA ASN A 95 -11.40 1.39 1.07
C ASN A 95 -10.95 -0.06 1.41
N SER A 96 -11.84 -1.04 1.32
CA SER A 96 -11.53 -2.45 1.55
C SER A 96 -10.63 -3.05 0.46
N LEU A 97 -10.67 -2.54 -0.78
CA LEU A 97 -9.94 -3.12 -1.91
C LEU A 97 -8.42 -3.14 -1.69
N ILE A 98 -7.83 -2.05 -1.16
CA ILE A 98 -6.40 -2.02 -0.87
C ILE A 98 -6.02 -3.00 0.26
N GLY A 99 -6.91 -3.19 1.24
CA GLY A 99 -6.65 -4.12 2.34
C GLY A 99 -6.88 -5.58 1.98
N GLU A 100 -7.85 -5.88 1.11
CA GLU A 100 -8.01 -7.20 0.49
C GLU A 100 -6.77 -7.56 -0.35
N TYR A 101 -6.26 -6.60 -1.13
CA TYR A 101 -5.02 -6.77 -1.89
C TYR A 101 -3.85 -7.17 -0.99
N PHE A 102 -3.56 -6.41 0.07
CA PHE A 102 -2.43 -6.75 0.95
C PHE A 102 -2.66 -8.08 1.70
N ARG A 103 -3.87 -8.38 2.17
CA ARG A 103 -4.17 -9.66 2.82
C ARG A 103 -3.95 -10.83 1.86
N TYR A 104 -4.43 -10.71 0.63
CA TYR A 104 -4.21 -11.71 -0.42
C TYR A 104 -2.71 -11.93 -0.67
N ARG A 105 -1.94 -10.85 -0.86
CA ARG A 105 -0.48 -10.91 -1.07
C ARG A 105 0.25 -11.60 0.09
N LEU A 106 -0.23 -11.43 1.31
CA LEU A 106 0.35 -12.00 2.53
C LEU A 106 -0.17 -13.40 2.86
N GLY A 107 -1.12 -13.95 2.09
CA GLY A 107 -1.77 -15.24 2.41
C GLY A 107 -2.65 -15.18 3.66
N ILE A 108 -3.15 -14.00 4.01
CA ILE A 108 -4.02 -13.77 5.17
C ILE A 108 -5.48 -13.82 4.71
N PRO A 109 -6.38 -14.54 5.41
CA PRO A 109 -7.79 -14.53 5.07
C PRO A 109 -8.41 -13.12 5.10
N SER A 110 -9.38 -12.87 4.23
CA SER A 110 -10.13 -11.61 4.20
C SER A 110 -10.72 -11.30 5.58
N GLY A 111 -10.59 -10.05 6.00
CA GLY A 111 -11.08 -9.52 7.27
C GLY A 111 -10.24 -9.87 8.51
N HIS A 112 -9.19 -10.68 8.41
CA HIS A 112 -8.30 -10.98 9.52
C HIS A 112 -7.29 -9.84 9.78
N PRO A 113 -6.81 -9.68 11.03
CA PRO A 113 -5.74 -8.74 11.33
C PRO A 113 -4.44 -9.21 10.69
N VAL A 114 -3.66 -8.24 10.21
CA VAL A 114 -2.28 -8.43 9.76
C VAL A 114 -1.37 -8.24 10.97
N ALA A 115 -0.39 -9.12 11.16
CA ALA A 115 0.66 -9.02 12.16
C ALA A 115 2.00 -8.60 11.52
N LYS A 116 2.92 -8.06 12.32
CA LYS A 116 4.27 -7.72 11.82
C LYS A 116 4.97 -8.97 11.26
N GLU A 117 4.76 -10.11 11.91
CA GLU A 117 5.33 -11.39 11.55
C GLU A 117 4.84 -11.86 10.17
N ASP A 118 3.66 -11.43 9.72
CA ASP A 118 3.16 -11.76 8.38
C ASP A 118 4.00 -11.07 7.31
N LEU A 119 4.34 -9.78 7.50
CA LEU A 119 5.23 -9.03 6.62
C LEU A 119 6.65 -9.60 6.64
N VAL A 120 7.15 -9.98 7.82
CA VAL A 120 8.48 -10.59 7.97
C VAL A 120 8.54 -11.95 7.27
N ARG A 121 7.51 -12.80 7.44
CA ARG A 121 7.43 -14.09 6.74
C ARG A 121 7.26 -13.95 5.24
N TYR A 122 6.48 -12.95 4.81
CA TYR A 122 6.36 -12.60 3.41
C TYR A 122 7.73 -12.24 2.82
N GLY A 123 8.57 -11.55 3.59
CA GLY A 123 9.95 -11.21 3.23
C GLY A 123 10.15 -9.72 2.95
N ARG A 124 9.14 -8.89 3.20
CA ARG A 124 9.17 -7.45 2.93
C ARG A 124 8.20 -6.68 3.83
N THR A 125 8.64 -5.52 4.33
CA THR A 125 7.89 -4.67 5.26
C THR A 125 7.56 -3.28 4.71
N ASP A 126 7.88 -3.04 3.45
CA ASP A 126 7.74 -1.78 2.74
C ASP A 126 7.21 -2.02 1.33
N VAL A 127 6.76 -0.96 0.67
CA VAL A 127 6.43 -0.93 -0.75
C VAL A 127 7.22 0.17 -1.42
N ASP A 128 7.67 -0.07 -2.64
CA ASP A 128 8.25 0.96 -3.49
C ASP A 128 7.18 1.49 -4.44
N PHE A 129 7.08 2.80 -4.56
CA PHE A 129 6.28 3.46 -5.58
C PHE A 129 7.19 4.13 -6.59
N TYR A 130 6.88 3.96 -7.87
CA TYR A 130 7.53 4.59 -9.00
C TYR A 130 6.50 5.45 -9.72
N LYS A 131 6.84 6.72 -9.98
CA LYS A 131 5.98 7.63 -10.71
C LYS A 131 6.20 7.42 -12.21
N ILE A 132 5.21 6.83 -12.90
CA ILE A 132 5.25 6.67 -14.36
C ILE A 132 4.89 8.01 -15.00
N ASP A 133 3.79 8.61 -14.54
CA ASP A 133 3.34 9.95 -14.92
C ASP A 133 2.48 10.58 -13.78
N ASP A 134 1.76 11.67 -14.05
CA ASP A 134 0.96 12.37 -13.04
C ASP A 134 -0.30 11.59 -12.61
N GLU A 135 -0.77 10.64 -13.42
CA GLU A 135 -2.00 9.86 -13.19
C GLU A 135 -1.71 8.37 -12.95
N THR A 136 -0.49 7.90 -13.20
CA THR A 136 -0.12 6.47 -13.15
C THR A 136 1.15 6.24 -12.33
N TYR A 137 1.06 5.28 -11.41
CA TYR A 137 2.15 4.84 -10.56
C TYR A 137 2.30 3.33 -10.64
N PHE A 138 3.52 2.84 -10.45
CA PHE A 138 3.78 1.43 -10.21
C PHE A 138 4.10 1.22 -8.73
N MET A 139 3.45 0.24 -8.09
CA MET A 139 3.72 -0.18 -6.72
C MET A 139 4.36 -1.58 -6.74
N ASP A 140 5.61 -1.65 -6.32
CA ASP A 140 6.32 -2.89 -6.12
C ASP A 140 6.22 -3.35 -4.67
N PHE A 141 5.56 -4.48 -4.46
CA PHE A 141 5.57 -5.23 -3.22
C PHE A 141 6.23 -6.61 -3.39
N SER A 142 6.98 -6.85 -4.47
CA SER A 142 7.61 -8.14 -4.72
C SER A 142 8.71 -8.45 -3.70
N VAL A 143 8.96 -9.73 -3.49
CA VAL A 143 10.12 -10.24 -2.75
C VAL A 143 11.05 -10.90 -3.75
N TYR A 144 12.32 -10.51 -3.75
CA TYR A 144 13.31 -11.22 -4.54
C TYR A 144 13.47 -12.62 -3.93
N ALA A 145 13.38 -13.66 -4.77
CA ALA A 145 13.71 -15.00 -4.32
C ALA A 145 15.10 -14.95 -3.68
N ARG A 146 15.23 -15.50 -2.46
CA ARG A 146 16.56 -15.80 -1.94
C ARG A 146 17.16 -16.81 -2.91
N ASN A 147 18.15 -16.37 -3.68
CA ASN A 147 19.04 -17.30 -4.35
C ASN A 147 19.61 -18.19 -3.24
N GLY A 148 19.14 -19.44 -3.20
CA GLY A 148 19.68 -20.48 -2.35
C GLY A 148 21.09 -20.84 -2.76
#